data_AF-A0AAD4VPF2-F1
#
_entry.id   AF-A0AAD4VPF2-F1
#
_cell.length_a   1.000
_cell.length_b   1.000
_cell.length_c   1.000
_cell.angle_alpha   90.00
_cell.angle_beta   90.00
_cell.angle_gamma   90.00
#
_symmetry.space_group_name_H-M   'P 1'
#
loop_
_entity.id
_entity.type
_entity.pdbx_description
1 polymer ?
#
loop_
_entity_poly.entity_id
_entity_poly.type
_entity_poly.pdbx_seq_one_letter_code
_entity_poly.pdbx_strand_id
1 'polypeptide(L)'
;MQIDEDPSWQDPIIDYLMNGNLPTDKSEARKVQQKAVRYYVHGNKLIRRSYSGPYLTCIKYPQTLEVLCKIHDGECSNHSGGRSLAQKALNIGYYWPTMRHDSVEYVKKCDCCQRYKPIPNLPANGPST
;
A
#
# COMPACT_ATOMS: atom_id res chain seq x y z
N MET A 1 -16.97 17.69 -8.76
CA MET A 1 -15.75 16.92 -9.04
C MET A 1 -16.20 15.55 -9.49
N GLN A 2 -16.00 15.25 -10.77
CA GLN A 2 -16.29 13.96 -11.36
C GLN A 2 -15.26 12.99 -10.76
N ILE A 3 -15.71 12.07 -9.91
CA ILE A 3 -14.87 10.97 -9.47
C ILE A 3 -14.85 10.04 -10.66
N ASP A 4 -13.78 10.05 -11.45
CA ASP A 4 -13.48 8.96 -12.36
C ASP A 4 -13.48 7.68 -11.53
N GLU A 5 -14.57 6.91 -11.62
CA GLU A 5 -14.65 5.54 -11.11
C GLU A 5 -13.78 4.66 -12.01
N ASP A 6 -12.47 4.91 -11.99
CA ASP A 6 -11.52 3.92 -12.45
C ASP A 6 -11.80 2.65 -11.64
N PRO A 7 -12.13 1.52 -12.30
CA PRO A 7 -12.48 0.30 -11.61
C PRO A 7 -11.35 -0.05 -10.65
N SER A 8 -11.71 -0.21 -9.38
CA SER A 8 -10.74 -0.51 -8.35
C SER A 8 -10.05 -1.80 -8.73
N TRP A 9 -8.74 -1.89 -8.48
CA TRP A 9 -7.97 -3.12 -8.69
C TRP A 9 -8.59 -4.34 -7.97
N GLN A 10 -9.44 -4.11 -6.97
CA GLN A 10 -10.18 -5.11 -6.21
C GLN A 10 -11.38 -5.68 -6.98
N ASP A 11 -12.05 -4.87 -7.81
CA ASP A 11 -13.34 -5.19 -8.41
C ASP A 11 -13.31 -6.48 -9.24
N PRO A 12 -12.37 -6.71 -10.17
CA PRO A 12 -12.34 -7.96 -10.93
C PRO A 12 -12.04 -9.18 -10.04
N ILE A 13 -11.38 -8.99 -8.89
CA ILE A 13 -11.10 -10.06 -7.95
C ILE A 13 -12.35 -10.37 -7.11
N ILE A 14 -13.04 -9.34 -6.63
CA ILE A 14 -14.27 -9.46 -5.85
C ILE A 14 -15.37 -10.10 -6.70
N ASP A 15 -15.57 -9.63 -7.92
CA ASP A 15 -16.59 -10.14 -8.83
C ASP A 15 -16.36 -11.62 -9.15
N TYR A 16 -15.10 -12.01 -9.40
CA TYR A 16 -14.76 -13.41 -9.57
C TYR A 16 -15.00 -14.25 -8.31
N LEU A 17 -14.59 -13.76 -7.13
CA LEU A 17 -14.73 -14.50 -5.88
C LEU A 17 -16.19 -14.64 -5.40
N MET A 18 -17.04 -13.67 -5.72
CA MET A 18 -18.45 -13.66 -5.30
C MET A 18 -19.38 -14.28 -6.33
N ASN A 19 -19.19 -13.95 -7.60
CA ASN A 19 -20.14 -14.28 -8.67
C ASN A 19 -19.58 -15.32 -9.65
N GLY A 20 -18.28 -15.63 -9.59
CA GLY A 20 -17.62 -16.50 -10.57
C GLY A 20 -17.37 -15.84 -11.94
N ASN A 21 -17.64 -14.54 -12.05
CA ASN A 21 -17.50 -13.78 -13.28
C ASN A 21 -16.04 -13.58 -13.66
N LEU A 22 -15.73 -13.73 -14.94
CA LEU A 22 -14.40 -13.53 -15.50
C LEU A 22 -14.48 -12.71 -16.79
N PRO A 23 -13.43 -11.96 -17.13
CA PRO A 23 -13.29 -11.35 -18.45
C PRO A 23 -13.44 -12.37 -19.58
N THR A 24 -14.00 -11.95 -20.71
CA THR A 24 -14.09 -12.78 -21.92
C THR A 24 -12.72 -13.14 -22.48
N ASP A 25 -11.76 -12.22 -22.34
CA ASP A 25 -10.37 -12.49 -22.73
C ASP A 25 -9.75 -13.55 -21.82
N LYS A 26 -9.28 -14.65 -22.42
CA LYS A 26 -8.73 -15.80 -21.70
C LYS A 26 -7.46 -15.45 -20.92
N SER A 27 -6.66 -14.50 -21.40
CA SER A 27 -5.42 -14.07 -20.72
C SER A 27 -5.75 -13.28 -19.47
N GLU A 28 -6.67 -12.32 -19.57
CA GLU A 28 -7.16 -11.54 -18.43
C GLU A 28 -7.91 -12.40 -17.41
N ALA A 29 -8.77 -13.32 -17.87
CA ALA A 29 -9.41 -14.29 -16.99
C ALA A 29 -8.39 -15.11 -16.19
N ARG A 30 -7.36 -15.62 -16.86
CA ARG A 30 -6.28 -16.37 -16.20
C ARG A 30 -5.52 -15.52 -15.18
N LYS A 31 -5.28 -14.23 -15.47
CA LYS A 31 -4.64 -13.30 -14.53
C LYS A 31 -5.50 -13.07 -13.30
N VAL A 32 -6.81 -12.88 -13.46
CA VAL A 32 -7.75 -12.70 -12.35
C VAL A 32 -7.77 -13.95 -11.46
N GLN A 33 -7.92 -15.13 -12.06
CA GLN A 33 -7.91 -16.41 -11.33
C GLN A 33 -6.63 -16.59 -10.52
N GLN A 34 -5.45 -16.38 -11.14
CA GLN A 34 -4.16 -16.50 -10.45
C GLN A 34 -4.02 -15.52 -9.29
N LYS A 35 -4.49 -14.27 -9.46
CA LYS A 35 -4.49 -13.28 -8.38
C LYS A 35 -5.41 -13.72 -7.25
N ALA A 36 -6.62 -14.16 -7.58
CA ALA A 36 -7.69 -14.47 -6.63
C ALA A 36 -7.33 -15.57 -5.63
N VAL A 37 -6.45 -16.51 -5.98
CA VAL A 37 -5.92 -17.56 -5.06
C VAL A 37 -5.36 -16.96 -3.76
N ARG A 38 -4.86 -15.73 -3.81
CA ARG A 38 -4.28 -15.04 -2.65
C ARG A 38 -5.30 -14.30 -1.80
N TYR A 39 -6.57 -14.31 -2.17
CA TYR A 39 -7.60 -13.50 -1.53
C TYR A 39 -8.82 -14.33 -1.14
N TYR A 40 -9.66 -13.75 -0.30
CA TYR A 40 -11.02 -14.17 -0.04
C TYR A 40 -11.82 -12.93 0.36
N VAL A 41 -13.15 -13.00 0.28
CA VAL A 41 -13.99 -11.88 0.73
C VAL A 41 -14.61 -12.21 2.09
N HIS A 42 -14.56 -11.24 2.99
CA HIS A 42 -15.19 -11.33 4.31
C HIS A 42 -15.92 -10.01 4.63
N GLY A 43 -17.22 -10.07 4.87
CA GLY A 43 -18.02 -8.88 5.23
C GLY A 43 -17.86 -7.73 4.22
N ASN A 44 -17.90 -8.05 2.92
CA ASN A 44 -17.69 -7.11 1.81
C ASN A 44 -16.28 -6.48 1.71
N LYS A 45 -15.29 -7.03 2.42
CA LYS A 45 -13.89 -6.61 2.34
C LYS A 45 -13.04 -7.70 1.71
N LEU A 46 -12.20 -7.30 0.75
CA LEU A 46 -11.21 -8.20 0.18
C LEU A 46 -10.08 -8.39 1.19
N ILE A 47 -9.82 -9.63 1.58
CA ILE A 47 -8.78 -9.99 2.52
C ILE A 47 -7.68 -10.73 1.78
N ARG A 48 -6.44 -10.29 1.91
CA ARG A 48 -5.26 -10.96 1.35
C ARG A 48 -4.71 -11.95 2.35
N ARG A 49 -4.52 -13.18 1.91
CA ARG A 49 -3.77 -14.23 2.60
C ARG A 49 -2.29 -13.86 2.59
N SER A 50 -1.69 -13.76 3.77
CA SER A 50 -0.24 -13.75 3.89
C SER A 50 0.25 -15.18 4.12
N TYR A 51 1.47 -15.48 3.67
CA TYR A 51 2.04 -16.82 3.78
C TYR A 51 2.49 -17.15 5.21
N SER A 52 2.94 -16.14 5.95
CA SER A 52 3.53 -16.28 7.29
C SER A 52 3.20 -15.11 8.23
N GLY A 53 2.12 -14.37 7.96
CA GLY A 53 1.77 -13.15 8.69
C GLY A 53 0.28 -13.04 9.02
N PRO A 54 -0.19 -11.85 9.42
CA PRO A 54 -1.62 -11.61 9.61
C PRO A 54 -2.37 -11.59 8.27
N TYR A 55 -3.67 -11.86 8.33
CA TYR A 55 -4.57 -11.55 7.22
C TYR A 55 -4.62 -10.03 7.01
N LEU A 56 -4.49 -9.60 5.75
CA LEU A 56 -4.39 -8.18 5.43
C LEU A 56 -5.69 -7.69 4.82
N THR A 57 -6.27 -6.66 5.41
CA THR A 57 -7.42 -5.95 4.84
C THR A 57 -6.95 -5.17 3.63
N CYS A 58 -7.52 -5.46 2.47
CA CYS A 58 -7.21 -4.74 1.25
C CYS A 58 -7.96 -3.41 1.26
N ILE A 59 -7.23 -2.32 1.08
CA ILE A 59 -7.80 -0.97 1.02
C ILE A 59 -7.57 -0.35 -0.36
N LYS A 60 -8.37 0.67 -0.67
CA LYS A 60 -8.28 1.45 -1.91
C LYS A 60 -8.25 2.94 -1.59
N TYR A 61 -7.90 3.76 -2.56
CA TYR A 61 -8.02 5.20 -2.41
C TYR A 61 -9.48 5.57 -2.07
N PRO A 62 -9.75 6.53 -1.17
CA PRO A 62 -8.81 7.39 -0.43
C PRO A 62 -8.26 6.81 0.89
N GLN A 63 -8.73 5.64 1.35
CA GLN A 63 -8.33 5.03 2.63
C GLN A 63 -6.81 4.79 2.73
N THR A 64 -6.14 4.57 1.59
CA THR A 64 -4.67 4.45 1.54
C THR A 64 -3.99 5.70 2.09
N LEU A 65 -4.49 6.90 1.78
CA LEU A 65 -3.94 8.16 2.29
C LEU A 65 -4.19 8.31 3.79
N GLU A 66 -5.37 7.94 4.27
CA GLU A 66 -5.70 8.00 5.71
C GLU A 66 -4.76 7.11 6.52
N VAL A 67 -4.50 5.88 6.04
CA VAL A 67 -3.57 4.94 6.69
C VAL A 67 -2.14 5.47 6.65
N LEU A 68 -1.68 6.00 5.51
CA LEU A 68 -0.35 6.59 5.41
C LEU A 68 -0.18 7.77 6.35
N CYS A 69 -1.16 8.68 6.39
CA CYS A 69 -1.18 9.83 7.28
C CYS A 69 -1.11 9.42 8.74
N LYS A 70 -2.00 8.51 9.17
CA LYS A 70 -2.07 8.05 10.56
C LYS A 70 -0.78 7.38 11.04
N ILE A 71 -0.13 6.58 10.21
CA ILE A 71 1.15 5.94 10.56
C ILE A 71 2.30 6.96 10.53
N HIS A 72 2.24 7.93 9.63
CA HIS A 72 3.30 8.90 9.44
C HIS A 72 3.31 10.00 10.49
N ASP A 73 2.17 10.56 10.85
CA ASP A 73 2.06 11.68 11.80
C ASP A 73 2.61 11.31 13.20
N GLY A 74 2.45 10.04 13.61
CA GLY A 74 3.04 9.55 14.86
C GLY A 74 4.57 9.39 14.82
N GLU A 75 5.19 9.43 13.62
CA GLU A 75 6.58 8.99 13.39
C GLU A 75 7.40 9.99 12.55
N CYS A 76 6.82 11.15 12.22
CA CYS A 76 7.46 12.21 11.46
C CYS A 76 8.74 12.73 12.16
N SER A 77 8.85 12.56 13.48
CA SER A 77 10.06 12.80 14.28
C SER A 77 11.13 11.71 14.17
N ASN A 78 10.76 10.49 13.77
CA ASN A 78 11.66 9.33 13.71
C ASN A 78 12.20 9.09 12.28
N HIS A 79 11.95 10.02 11.36
CA HIS A 79 12.44 10.05 9.97
C HIS A 79 12.32 8.71 9.22
N SER A 80 11.24 7.96 9.49
CA SER A 80 10.99 6.68 8.85
C SER A 80 10.78 6.87 7.34
N GLY A 81 11.70 6.33 6.52
CA GLY A 81 11.57 6.39 5.05
C GLY A 81 10.34 5.64 4.53
N GLY A 82 9.94 5.91 3.28
CA GLY A 82 8.73 5.35 2.67
C GLY A 82 8.65 3.81 2.68
N ARG A 83 9.80 3.09 2.64
CA ARG A 83 9.82 1.63 2.78
C ARG A 83 9.37 1.18 4.18
N SER A 84 9.82 1.87 5.22
CA SER A 84 9.43 1.59 6.60
C SER A 84 7.95 1.89 6.82
N LEU A 85 7.43 2.96 6.22
CA LEU A 85 6.01 3.31 6.26
C LEU A 85 5.13 2.21 5.63
N ALA A 86 5.52 1.70 4.45
CA ALA A 86 4.82 0.57 3.81
C ALA A 86 4.87 -0.70 4.68
N GLN A 87 6.01 -1.00 5.30
CA GLN A 87 6.15 -2.16 6.18
C GLN A 87 5.28 -2.03 7.44
N LYS A 88 5.21 -0.84 8.04
CA LYS A 88 4.31 -0.58 9.17
C LYS A 88 2.85 -0.79 8.79
N ALA A 89 2.43 -0.31 7.62
CA ALA A 89 1.07 -0.54 7.11
C ALA A 89 0.73 -2.04 6.98
N LEU A 90 1.69 -2.85 6.49
CA LEU A 90 1.56 -4.31 6.47
C LEU A 90 1.43 -4.90 7.88
N ASN A 91 2.28 -4.45 8.81
CA ASN A 91 2.31 -4.97 10.18
C ASN A 91 1.02 -4.69 10.95
N ILE A 92 0.34 -3.57 10.68
CA ILE A 92 -0.95 -3.24 11.29
C ILE A 92 -2.15 -3.81 10.51
N GLY A 93 -1.90 -4.61 9.46
CA GLY A 93 -2.95 -5.39 8.79
C GLY A 93 -3.55 -4.77 7.53
N TYR A 94 -2.90 -3.79 6.89
CA TYR A 94 -3.39 -3.19 5.65
C TYR A 94 -2.55 -3.55 4.43
N TYR A 95 -3.21 -3.67 3.28
CA TYR A 95 -2.56 -3.93 2.01
C TYR A 95 -3.20 -3.16 0.84
N TRP A 96 -2.37 -2.69 -0.08
CA TRP A 96 -2.76 -2.32 -1.43
C TRP A 96 -1.57 -2.51 -2.40
N PRO A 97 -1.80 -2.76 -3.71
CA PRO A 97 -0.74 -3.17 -4.64
C PRO A 97 0.42 -2.19 -4.77
N THR A 98 0.12 -0.89 -4.75
CA THR A 98 1.06 0.21 -4.96
C THR A 98 1.67 0.75 -3.67
N MET A 99 1.42 0.13 -2.51
CA MET A 99 1.77 0.69 -1.20
C MET A 99 3.23 1.11 -1.01
N ARG A 100 4.17 0.39 -1.64
CA ARG A 100 5.59 0.76 -1.58
C ARG A 100 5.86 2.06 -2.32
N HIS A 101 5.28 2.22 -3.50
CA HIS A 101 5.39 3.43 -4.31
C HIS A 101 4.69 4.59 -3.60
N ASP A 102 3.43 4.40 -3.21
CA ASP A 102 2.61 5.42 -2.58
C ASP A 102 3.23 5.91 -1.26
N SER A 103 3.81 5.02 -0.45
CA SER A 103 4.50 5.41 0.78
C SER A 103 5.74 6.25 0.52
N VAL A 104 6.49 5.97 -0.56
CA VAL A 104 7.66 6.77 -0.94
C VAL A 104 7.23 8.14 -1.43
N GLU A 105 6.22 8.21 -2.29
CA GLU A 105 5.67 9.47 -2.79
C GLU A 105 5.05 10.31 -1.68
N TYR A 106 4.40 9.67 -0.71
CA TYR A 106 3.84 10.33 0.47
C TYR A 106 4.94 10.99 1.31
N VAL A 107 5.97 10.24 1.69
CA VAL A 107 7.11 10.78 2.49
C VAL A 107 7.87 11.85 1.71
N LYS A 108 7.99 11.73 0.38
CA LYS A 108 8.60 12.78 -0.45
C LYS A 108 7.88 14.11 -0.35
N LYS A 109 6.56 14.12 -0.17
CA LYS A 109 5.74 15.33 -0.05
C LYS A 109 5.67 15.87 1.38
N CYS A 110 6.20 15.13 2.37
CA CYS A 110 6.16 15.55 3.76
C CYS A 110 7.31 16.51 4.10
N ASP A 111 6.97 17.74 4.49
CA ASP A 111 7.94 18.80 4.83
C ASP A 111 8.91 18.39 5.94
N CYS A 112 8.42 17.72 7.00
CA CYS A 112 9.29 17.27 8.09
C CYS A 112 10.31 16.23 7.62
N CYS A 113 9.93 15.36 6.67
CA CYS A 113 10.86 14.37 6.14
C CYS A 113 11.82 14.96 5.10
N GLN A 114 11.44 16.04 4.42
CA GLN A 114 12.32 16.72 3.47
C GLN A 114 13.49 17.45 4.15
N ARG A 115 13.22 18.12 5.28
CA ARG A 115 14.24 18.92 6.01
C ARG A 115 15.39 18.09 6.56
N TYR A 116 15.17 16.81 6.84
CA TYR A 116 16.14 15.91 7.48
C TYR A 116 16.63 14.79 6.54
N LYS A 117 16.42 14.93 5.22
CA LYS A 117 17.04 13.99 4.26
C LYS A 117 18.56 14.07 4.39
N PRO A 118 19.27 12.94 4.52
CA PRO A 118 20.73 12.94 4.44
C PRO A 118 21.13 13.52 3.09
N ILE A 119 21.97 14.56 3.10
CA ILE A 119 22.57 15.10 1.88
C ILE A 119 23.48 14.00 1.31
N PRO A 120 23.22 13.48 0.10
CA PRO A 120 24.15 12.56 -0.53
C PRO A 120 25.43 13.37 -0.82
N ASN A 121 26.56 12.94 -0.25
CA ASN A 121 27.93 13.49 -0.41
C ASN A 121 28.45 14.49 0.66
N LEU A 122 28.30 14.22 1.96
CA LEU A 122 29.28 14.72 2.93
C LEU A 122 30.21 13.59 3.38
N PRO A 123 31.55 13.75 3.31
CA PRO A 123 32.46 12.82 3.96
C PRO A 123 32.31 12.93 5.48
N ALA A 124 32.40 11.79 6.17
CA ALA A 124 32.35 11.70 7.61
C ALA A 124 33.63 12.29 8.22
N ASN A 125 33.65 13.60 8.49
CA ASN A 125 34.66 14.24 9.32
C ASN A 125 33.96 15.22 10.26
N GLY A 126 33.63 14.76 11.46
CA GLY A 126 33.35 15.65 12.59
C GLY A 126 34.66 15.99 13.31
N PRO A 127 34.87 17.24 13.76
CA PRO A 127 36.05 17.56 14.56
C PRO A 127 35.88 16.99 15.97
N SER A 128 36.89 16.27 16.45
CA SER A 128 37.07 15.95 17.86
C SER A 128 37.34 17.26 18.61
N THR A 129 36.40 17.70 19.42
CA THR A 129 36.69 18.55 20.60
C THR A 129 37.01 17.66 21.78
#